data_AF-A0A0M2R0N4-F1
#
_entry.id   AF-A0A0M2R0N4-F1
#
_cell.length_a   1.000
_cell.length_b   1.000
_cell.length_c   1.000
_cell.angle_alpha   90.00
_cell.angle_beta   90.00
_cell.angle_gamma   90.00
#
_symmetry.space_group_name_H-M   'P 1'
#
loop_
_entity.id
_entity.type
_entity.pdbx_description
1 polymer ?
#
loop_
_entity_poly.entity_id
_entity_poly.type
_entity_poly.pdbx_seq_one_letter_code
_entity_poly.pdbx_strand_id
1 'polypeptide(L)' 'MSASTLATINALFEVGMFAFKAYHAVQSGDKTPEQIRAEWDVIKGKMESSWDAWDAAGKNNG' A
#
# COMPACT_ATOMS: atom_id res chain seq x y z
N MET A 1 6.55 20.11 1.02
CA MET A 1 5.97 18.78 1.27
C MET A 1 6.96 18.00 2.12
N SER A 2 6.56 17.45 3.28
CA SER A 2 7.48 16.69 4.12
C SER A 2 7.78 15.31 3.51
N ALA A 3 8.90 14.71 3.92
CA ALA A 3 9.24 13.34 3.51
C ALA A 3 8.15 12.32 3.91
N SER A 4 7.50 12.51 5.06
CA SER A 4 6.38 11.68 5.52
C SER A 4 5.14 11.82 4.63
N THR A 5 4.81 13.03 4.16
CA THR A 5 3.72 13.23 3.20
C THR A 5 4.00 12.50 1.87
N LEU A 6 5.23 12.58 1.36
CA LEU A 6 5.61 11.89 0.12
C LEU A 6 5.57 10.35 0.28
N ALA A 7 6.05 9.83 1.41
CA ALA A 7 6.00 8.40 1.71
C ALA A 7 4.56 7.88 1.76
N THR A 8 3.65 8.64 2.37
CA THR A 8 2.22 8.30 2.45
C THR A 8 1.58 8.27 1.07
N ILE A 9 1.86 9.29 0.23
CA ILE A 9 1.37 9.35 -1.15
C ILE A 9 1.87 8.15 -1.97
N ASN A 10 3.15 7.80 -1.86
CA ASN A 10 3.72 6.66 -2.57
C ASN A 10 3.07 5.33 -2.13
N ALA A 11 2.81 5.15 -0.82
CA ALA A 11 2.12 3.98 -0.31
C ALA A 11 0.69 3.84 -0.87
N LEU A 12 -0.05 4.95 -0.99
CA LEU A 12 -1.37 4.96 -1.61
C LEU A 12 -1.33 4.59 -3.09
N PHE A 13 -0.34 5.09 -3.84
CA PHE A 13 -0.12 4.70 -5.23
C PHE A 13 0.22 3.21 -5.38
N GLU A 14 1.07 2.66 -4.52
CA GLU A 14 1.41 1.23 -4.51
C GLU A 14 0.17 0.36 -4.30
N VAL A 15 -0.73 0.74 -3.39
CA VAL A 15 -2.00 0.04 -3.14
C VAL A 15 -2.91 0.06 -4.37
N GLY A 16 -3.09 1.24 -4.99
CA GLY A 16 -3.91 1.37 -6.18
C GLY A 16 -3.38 0.53 -7.35
N MET A 17 -2.06 0.56 -7.56
CA MET A 17 -1.39 -0.27 -8.56
C MET A 17 -1.52 -1.76 -8.27
N PHE A 18 -1.41 -2.17 -7.01
CA PHE A 18 -1.58 -3.56 -6.62
C PHE A 18 -2.98 -4.06 -6.92
N ALA A 19 -4.02 -3.29 -6.56
CA ALA A 19 -5.40 -3.67 -6.84
C ALA A 19 -5.64 -3.90 -8.34
N PHE A 20 -5.11 -3.02 -9.20
CA PHE A 20 -5.22 -3.16 -10.66
C PHE A 20 -4.49 -4.42 -11.17
N LYS A 21 -3.25 -4.65 -10.72
CA LYS A 21 -2.45 -5.83 -11.12
C LYS A 21 -3.06 -7.12 -10.62
N ALA A 22 -3.58 -7.13 -9.38
CA ALA A 22 -4.22 -8.29 -8.77
C ALA A 22 -5.46 -8.71 -9.54
N TYR A 23 -6.32 -7.74 -9.90
CA TYR A 23 -7.50 -7.99 -10.72
C TYR A 23 -7.13 -8.61 -12.07
N HIS A 24 -6.15 -8.02 -12.76
CA HIS A 24 -5.71 -8.52 -14.06
C HIS A 24 -5.09 -9.93 -13.97
N ALA A 25 -4.27 -10.19 -12.95
CA ALA A 25 -3.61 -11.49 -12.76
C ALA A 25 -4.61 -12.62 -12.46
N VAL A 26 -5.68 -12.33 -11.70
CA VAL A 26 -6.76 -13.30 -11.46
C VAL A 26 -7.58 -13.53 -12.73
N GLN A 27 -7.90 -12.47 -13.47
CA GLN A 27 -8.64 -12.57 -14.73
C GLN A 27 -7.90 -13.39 -15.79
N SER A 28 -6.58 -13.22 -15.91
CA SER A 28 -5.78 -13.95 -16.88
C SER A 28 -5.38 -15.37 -16.43
N GLY A 29 -5.71 -15.75 -15.19
CA GLY A 29 -5.30 -17.04 -14.62
C GLY A 29 -3.82 -17.13 -14.24
N ASP A 30 -3.08 -16.02 -14.27
CA ASP A 30 -1.67 -15.94 -13.91
C ASP A 30 -1.44 -16.19 -12.41
N LYS A 31 -2.41 -15.76 -11.59
CA LYS A 31 -2.41 -15.94 -10.14
C LYS A 31 -3.78 -16.36 -9.64
N THR A 32 -3.77 -17.22 -8.64
CA THR A 32 -4.94 -17.57 -7.84
C THR A 32 -5.30 -16.45 -6.86
N PRO A 33 -6.57 -16.35 -6.42
CA PRO A 33 -6.96 -15.45 -5.35
C PRO A 33 -6.11 -15.59 -4.07
N GLU A 34 -5.68 -16.81 -3.75
CA GLU A 34 -4.85 -17.11 -2.57
C GLU A 34 -3.45 -16.51 -2.70
N GLN A 35 -2.85 -16.58 -3.89
CA GLN A 35 -1.55 -15.94 -4.15
C GLN A 35 -1.63 -14.42 -4.06
N ILE A 36 -2.69 -13.81 -4.60
CA ILE A 36 -2.95 -12.37 -4.43
C ILE A 36 -3.13 -12.00 -2.96
N ARG A 37 -3.84 -12.83 -2.19
CA ARG A 37 -4.05 -12.58 -0.76
C ARG A 37 -2.74 -12.57 0.03
N ALA A 38 -1.81 -13.48 -0.28
CA ALA A 38 -0.49 -13.49 0.35
C ALA A 38 0.35 -12.24 0.01
N GLU A 39 0.23 -11.71 -1.22
CA GLU A 39 0.90 -10.45 -1.61
C GLU A 39 0.28 -9.24 -0.92
N TRP A 40 -1.03 -9.27 -0.68
CA TRP A 40 -1.74 -8.18 0.01
C TRP A 40 -1.23 -7.98 1.44
N ASP A 41 -0.93 -9.05 2.18
CA ASP A 41 -0.43 -8.94 3.57
C ASP A 41 0.87 -8.13 3.64
N VAL A 42 1.76 -8.29 2.65
CA VAL A 42 3.02 -7.51 2.57
C VAL A 42 2.75 -6.04 2.31
N ILE A 43 1.82 -5.72 1.40
CA ILE A 43 1.47 -4.35 1.02
C ILE A 43 0.73 -3.64 2.15
N LYS A 44 -0.17 -4.36 2.83
CA LYS A 44 -0.87 -3.87 4.00
C LYS A 44 0.10 -3.44 5.10
N GLY A 45 1.14 -4.24 5.38
CA GLY A 45 2.16 -3.87 6.38
C GLY A 45 2.92 -2.59 6.04
N LYS A 46 3.24 -2.36 4.76
CA LYS A 46 3.85 -1.09 4.30
C LYS A 46 2.91 0.09 4.47
N MET A 47 1.61 -0.11 4.22
CA MET A 47 0.59 0.91 4.36
C MET A 47 0.41 1.32 5.83
N GLU A 48 0.33 0.35 6.74
CA GLU A 48 0.24 0.59 8.19
C GLU A 48 1.47 1.37 8.68
N SER A 49 2.69 0.96 8.29
CA SER A 49 3.91 1.69 8.64
C SER A 49 3.95 3.12 8.08
N SER A 50 3.44 3.34 6.87
CA SER A 50 3.37 4.67 6.26
C SER A 50 2.34 5.55 6.95
N TRP A 51 1.22 4.97 7.39
CA TRP A 51 0.20 5.66 8.18
C TRP A 51 0.74 6.09 9.55
N ASP A 52 1.45 5.21 10.25
CA ASP A 52 2.07 5.55 11.53
C ASP A 52 3.09 6.70 11.39
N ALA A 53 3.88 6.69 10.32
CA ALA A 53 4.83 7.76 10.02
C ALA A 53 4.12 9.09 9.70
N TRP A 54 2.95 9.03 9.06
CA TRP A 54 2.12 10.21 8.78
C TRP A 54 1.47 10.77 10.05
N ASP A 55 0.86 9.92 10.88
CA ASP A 55 0.23 10.30 12.14
C ASP A 55 1.26 10.90 13.12
N ALA A 56 2.45 10.29 13.23
CA ALA A 56 3.55 10.83 14.02
C ALA A 56 4.03 12.20 13.52
N ALA A 57 4.09 12.41 12.21
CA ALA A 57 4.42 13.71 11.64
C ALA A 57 3.31 14.76 11.87
N GLY A 58 2.04 14.35 11.91
CA GLY A 58 0.91 15.20 12.26
C GLY A 58 0.95 15.67 13.72
N LYS A 59 1.34 14.78 14.64
CA LYS A 59 1.46 15.09 16.08
C LYS A 59 2.63 16.02 16.43
N ASN A 60 3.72 15.99 15.66
CA ASN A 60 4.89 16.85 15.88
C ASN A 60 4.76 18.27 15.29
N ASN A 61 3.65 18.57 14.60
CA ASN A 61 3.35 19.90 14.06
C ASN A 61 2.31 20.66 14.92
N GLY A 62 2.01 20.18 16.13
CA GLY A 62 1.12 20.80 17.11
C GLY A 62 1.86 21.53 18.23
#